data_AF-A0A7S3PW89-F1
#
_entry.id   AF-A0A7S3PW89-F1
#
_cell.length_a   1.000
_cell.length_b   1.000
_cell.length_c   1.000
_cell.angle_alpha   90.00
_cell.angle_beta   90.00
_cell.angle_gamma   90.00
#
_symmetry.space_group_name_H-M   'P 1'
#
loop_
_entity.id
_entity.type
_entity.pdbx_description
1 polymer ?
#
loop_
_entity_poly.entity_id
_entity_poly.type
_entity_poly.pdbx_seq_one_letter_code
_entity_poly.pdbx_strand_id
1 'polypeptide(L)'
;MGDGYVARKKAILAETKNRLNNNFAYVEKKQWFNVKDELTRYMYETRGAVRGLAVSNTQKEMADDFFKAIETVYGKATTHDGAACANANAAAIKALDAFIATL
;
A
#
# COMPACT_ATOMS: atom_id res chain seq x y z
N MET A 1 3.02 -24.07 -1.56
CA MET A 1 2.33 -23.13 -2.47
C MET A 1 2.96 -23.30 -3.83
N GLY A 2 2.18 -23.48 -4.91
CA GLY A 2 2.77 -23.61 -6.25
C GLY A 2 3.37 -22.29 -6.74
N ASP A 3 4.40 -22.34 -7.58
CA ASP A 3 5.18 -21.17 -8.02
C ASP A 3 4.32 -20.05 -8.65
N GLY A 4 3.25 -20.42 -9.36
CA GLY A 4 2.30 -19.47 -9.95
C GLY A 4 1.52 -18.64 -8.93
N TYR A 5 1.35 -19.12 -7.70
CA TYR A 5 0.69 -18.39 -6.61
C TYR A 5 1.58 -17.27 -6.06
N VAL A 6 2.86 -17.57 -5.83
CA VAL A 6 3.84 -16.60 -5.33
C VAL A 6 4.10 -15.51 -6.37
N ALA A 7 4.28 -15.90 -7.64
CA ALA A 7 4.50 -14.96 -8.74
C ALA A 7 3.33 -13.97 -8.89
N ARG A 8 2.09 -14.46 -8.82
CA ARG A 8 0.89 -13.60 -8.90
C ARG A 8 0.86 -12.56 -7.77
N LYS A 9 1.17 -12.97 -6.53
CA LYS A 9 1.19 -12.03 -5.41
C LYS A 9 2.33 -11.02 -5.51
N LYS A 10 3.52 -11.42 -5.94
CA LYS A 10 4.63 -10.48 -6.21
C LYS A 10 4.24 -9.45 -7.28
N ALA A 11 3.52 -9.85 -8.33
CA ALA A 11 2.97 -8.93 -9.33
C ALA A 11 1.95 -7.94 -8.73
N ILE A 12 1.07 -8.40 -7.83
CA ILE A 12 0.12 -7.52 -7.12
C ILE A 12 0.89 -6.48 -6.28
N LEU A 13 1.97 -6.86 -5.59
CA LEU A 13 2.78 -5.92 -4.81
C LEU A 13 3.47 -4.88 -5.70
N ALA A 14 3.98 -5.27 -6.86
CA ALA A 14 4.58 -4.34 -7.83
C ALA A 14 3.55 -3.30 -8.31
N GLU A 15 2.35 -3.74 -8.68
CA GLU A 15 1.28 -2.85 -9.11
C GLU A 15 0.74 -1.97 -7.97
N THR A 16 0.72 -2.50 -6.74
CA THR A 16 0.38 -1.71 -5.54
C THR A 16 1.31 -0.50 -5.42
N LYS A 17 2.62 -0.69 -5.64
CA LYS A 17 3.59 0.40 -5.60
C LYS A 17 3.32 1.44 -6.70
N ASN A 18 3.01 1.02 -7.92
CA ASN A 18 2.65 1.93 -9.02
C ASN A 18 1.45 2.81 -8.64
N ARG A 19 0.40 2.20 -8.08
CA ARG A 19 -0.81 2.92 -7.66
C ARG A 19 -0.55 3.89 -6.50
N LEU A 20 0.25 3.48 -5.51
CA LEU A 20 0.65 4.39 -4.44
C LEU A 20 1.44 5.59 -4.98
N ASN A 21 2.28 5.43 -6.01
CA ASN A 21 2.97 6.56 -6.63
C ASN A 21 2.00 7.56 -7.30
N ASN A 22 0.86 7.12 -7.84
CA ASN A 22 -0.15 8.03 -8.41
C ASN A 22 -0.76 8.97 -7.37
N ASN A 23 -0.83 8.54 -6.10
CA ASN A 23 -1.43 9.34 -5.04
C ASN A 23 -0.75 10.70 -4.85
N PHE A 24 0.56 10.82 -5.11
CA PHE A 24 1.23 12.12 -5.01
C PHE A 24 0.64 13.16 -5.96
N ALA A 25 0.43 12.78 -7.23
CA ALA A 25 -0.17 13.65 -8.22
C ALA A 25 -1.64 13.95 -7.91
N TYR A 26 -2.38 12.98 -7.37
CA TYR A 26 -3.76 13.19 -6.94
C TYR A 26 -3.85 14.15 -5.74
N VAL A 27 -2.94 14.05 -4.77
CA VAL A 27 -2.86 14.98 -3.63
C VAL A 27 -2.53 16.39 -4.10
N GLU A 28 -1.55 16.56 -4.99
CA GLU A 28 -1.19 17.87 -5.57
C GLU A 28 -2.39 18.51 -6.28
N LYS A 29 -3.12 17.73 -7.07
CA LYS A 29 -4.32 18.17 -7.80
C LYS A 29 -5.58 18.24 -6.91
N LYS A 30 -5.47 17.95 -5.61
CA LYS A 30 -6.59 17.88 -4.65
C LYS A 30 -7.72 16.94 -5.10
N GLN A 31 -7.37 15.88 -5.82
CA GLN A 31 -8.28 14.83 -6.29
C GLN A 31 -8.48 13.77 -5.19
N TRP A 32 -9.05 14.18 -4.06
CA TRP A 32 -9.19 13.34 -2.85
C TRP A 32 -10.01 12.07 -3.07
N PHE A 33 -11.00 12.14 -3.98
CA PHE A 33 -11.77 10.97 -4.38
C PHE A 33 -10.87 9.89 -5.01
N ASN A 34 -9.95 10.28 -5.91
CA ASN A 34 -9.05 9.35 -6.58
C ASN A 34 -8.09 8.68 -5.59
N VAL A 35 -7.57 9.43 -4.61
CA VAL A 35 -6.72 8.85 -3.54
C VAL A 35 -7.50 7.78 -2.77
N LYS A 36 -8.75 8.06 -2.40
CA LYS A 36 -9.57 7.09 -1.64
C LYS A 36 -9.97 5.88 -2.49
N ASP A 37 -10.31 6.06 -3.76
CA ASP A 37 -10.72 4.96 -4.66
C ASP A 37 -9.56 4.00 -4.96
N GLU A 38 -8.34 4.51 -5.16
CA GLU A 38 -7.14 3.65 -5.30
C GLU A 38 -6.93 2.78 -4.05
N LEU A 39 -7.18 3.34 -2.87
CA LEU A 39 -7.02 2.66 -1.58
C LEU A 39 -8.16 1.67 -1.26
N THR A 40 -9.28 1.67 -1.99
CA THR A 40 -10.39 0.75 -1.77
C THR A 40 -10.50 -0.28 -2.89
N ARG A 41 -10.26 0.10 -4.16
CA ARG A 41 -10.42 -0.77 -5.33
C ARG A 41 -9.33 -1.84 -5.43
N TYR A 42 -8.07 -1.47 -5.27
CA TYR A 42 -6.95 -2.42 -5.46
C TYR A 42 -6.42 -3.00 -4.15
N MET A 43 -6.60 -2.30 -3.03
CA MET A 43 -5.99 -2.69 -1.75
C MET A 43 -6.61 -3.95 -1.11
N TYR A 44 -7.76 -4.42 -1.58
CA TYR A 44 -8.28 -5.73 -1.16
C TYR A 44 -7.32 -6.85 -1.61
N GLU A 45 -6.91 -6.82 -2.88
CA GLU A 45 -5.95 -7.76 -3.42
C GLU A 45 -4.56 -7.56 -2.82
N THR A 46 -4.16 -6.31 -2.58
CA THR A 46 -2.91 -6.00 -1.87
C THR A 46 -2.86 -6.64 -0.48
N ARG A 47 -3.91 -6.47 0.35
CA ARG A 47 -3.96 -7.09 1.69
C ARG A 47 -3.86 -8.61 1.61
N GLY A 48 -4.55 -9.22 0.65
CA GLY A 48 -4.45 -10.66 0.39
C GLY A 48 -3.06 -11.10 -0.07
N ALA A 49 -2.38 -10.30 -0.90
CA ALA A 49 -1.03 -10.56 -1.38
C ALA A 49 0.01 -10.46 -0.25
N VAL A 50 0.01 -9.36 0.50
CA VAL A 50 0.92 -9.13 1.63
C VAL A 50 0.76 -10.24 2.69
N ARG A 51 -0.47 -10.50 3.16
CA ARG A 51 -0.72 -11.57 4.15
C ARG A 51 -0.34 -12.95 3.63
N GLY A 52 -0.57 -13.20 2.33
CA GLY A 52 -0.26 -14.49 1.73
C GLY A 52 1.22 -14.75 1.47
N LEU A 53 2.06 -13.71 1.53
CA LEU A 53 3.51 -13.79 1.37
C LEU A 53 4.26 -13.66 2.72
N ALA A 54 3.62 -13.14 3.76
CA ALA A 54 4.19 -13.04 5.10
C ALA A 54 4.20 -14.41 5.80
N VAL A 55 5.38 -15.05 5.87
CA VAL A 55 5.54 -16.37 6.51
C VAL A 55 6.04 -16.25 7.96
N SER A 56 6.97 -15.35 8.24
CA SER A 56 7.55 -15.14 9.57
C SER A 56 6.74 -14.13 10.41
N ASN A 57 6.94 -14.13 11.72
CA ASN A 57 6.32 -13.12 12.60
C ASN A 57 6.79 -11.70 12.25
N THR A 58 8.08 -11.52 11.97
CA THR A 58 8.64 -10.24 11.52
C THR A 58 7.97 -9.75 10.23
N GLN A 59 7.77 -10.63 9.25
CA GLN A 59 7.07 -10.24 8.01
C GLN A 59 5.61 -9.85 8.26
N LYS A 60 4.94 -10.50 9.22
CA LYS A 60 3.56 -10.13 9.62
C LYS A 60 3.52 -8.78 10.32
N GLU A 61 4.48 -8.48 11.18
CA GLU A 61 4.62 -7.17 11.81
C GLU A 61 4.87 -6.07 10.75
N MET A 62 5.75 -6.33 9.77
CA MET A 62 5.98 -5.42 8.65
C MET A 62 4.73 -5.23 7.77
N ALA A 63 3.94 -6.28 7.59
CA ALA A 63 2.65 -6.20 6.91
C ALA A 63 1.67 -5.29 7.66
N ASP A 64 1.59 -5.41 8.99
CA ASP A 64 0.74 -4.56 9.82
C ASP A 64 1.17 -3.09 9.78
N ASP A 65 2.47 -2.82 9.76
CA ASP A 65 2.99 -1.46 9.59
C ASP A 65 2.61 -0.87 8.23
N PHE A 66 2.70 -1.66 7.16
CA PHE A 66 2.19 -1.26 5.85
C PHE A 66 0.68 -0.98 5.87
N PHE A 67 -0.12 -1.82 6.54
CA PHE A 67 -1.57 -1.63 6.64
C PHE A 67 -1.96 -0.36 7.40
N LYS A 68 -1.30 -0.08 8.53
CA LYS A 68 -1.50 1.16 9.30
C LYS A 68 -1.12 2.39 8.47
N ALA A 69 -0.07 2.30 7.66
CA ALA A 69 0.35 3.39 6.80
C ALA A 69 -0.73 3.72 5.74
N ILE A 70 -1.28 2.73 5.03
CA ILE A 70 -2.35 2.96 4.03
C ILE A 70 -3.66 3.45 4.68
N GLU A 71 -3.99 3.00 5.88
CA GLU A 71 -5.14 3.51 6.65
C GLU A 71 -4.94 4.99 7.03
N THR A 72 -3.71 5.38 7.36
CA THR A 72 -3.35 6.78 7.59
C THR A 72 -3.51 7.60 6.31
N VAL A 73 -3.08 7.10 5.14
CA VAL A 73 -3.31 7.79 3.86
C VAL A 73 -4.79 8.07 3.65
N TYR A 74 -5.64 7.05 3.84
CA TYR A 74 -7.09 7.19 3.69
C TYR A 74 -7.69 8.21 4.67
N GLY A 75 -7.25 8.17 5.94
CA GLY A 75 -7.67 9.13 6.95
C GLY A 75 -7.30 10.57 6.59
N LYS A 76 -6.07 10.82 6.13
CA LYS A 76 -5.61 12.15 5.71
C LYS A 76 -6.24 12.63 4.41
N ALA A 77 -6.51 11.70 3.48
CA ALA A 77 -7.30 11.99 2.29
C ALA A 77 -8.77 12.31 2.64
N THR A 78 -9.31 11.82 3.76
CA THR A 78 -10.66 12.16 4.22
C THR A 78 -10.72 13.57 4.83
N THR A 79 -9.67 13.97 5.55
CA THR A 79 -9.57 15.33 6.11
C THR A 79 -8.97 16.36 5.14
N HIS A 80 -8.64 15.96 3.91
CA HIS A 80 -8.01 16.79 2.87
C HIS A 80 -6.69 17.45 3.31
N ASP A 81 -5.93 16.79 4.18
CA ASP A 81 -4.61 17.27 4.63
C ASP A 81 -3.54 16.78 3.65
N GLY A 82 -3.19 17.63 2.68
CA GLY A 82 -2.30 17.24 1.59
C GLY A 82 -0.89 16.87 2.02
N ALA A 83 -0.28 17.65 2.92
CA ALA A 83 1.06 17.36 3.40
C ALA A 83 1.09 16.06 4.20
N ALA A 84 0.13 15.86 5.12
CA ALA A 84 0.05 14.64 5.89
C ALA A 84 -0.30 13.42 5.01
N CYS A 85 -1.14 13.59 3.99
CA CYS A 85 -1.50 12.52 3.05
C CYS A 85 -0.29 12.09 2.21
N ALA A 86 0.46 13.04 1.66
CA ALA A 86 1.68 12.74 0.90
C ALA A 86 2.74 12.05 1.79
N ASN A 87 2.96 12.54 3.01
CA ASN A 87 3.89 11.93 3.96
C ASN A 87 3.48 10.50 4.34
N ALA A 88 2.19 10.29 4.63
CA ALA A 88 1.66 8.95 4.91
C ALA A 88 1.81 8.01 3.70
N ASN A 89 1.62 8.53 2.48
CA ASN A 89 1.76 7.74 1.26
C ASN A 89 3.22 7.33 1.02
N ALA A 90 4.17 8.24 1.25
CA ALA A 90 5.60 7.92 1.22
C ALA A 90 5.97 6.87 2.28
N ALA A 91 5.41 6.97 3.48
CA ALA A 91 5.60 5.97 4.54
C ALA A 91 5.04 4.59 4.13
N ALA A 92 3.87 4.54 3.49
CA ALA A 92 3.28 3.31 2.98
C ALA A 92 4.15 2.66 1.89
N ILE A 93 4.67 3.44 0.94
CA ILE A 93 5.60 2.94 -0.08
C ILE A 93 6.87 2.38 0.58
N LYS A 94 7.44 3.09 1.54
CA LYS A 94 8.64 2.64 2.27
C LYS A 94 8.39 1.33 3.04
N ALA A 95 7.25 1.21 3.71
CA ALA A 95 6.87 -0.01 4.42
C ALA A 95 6.67 -1.19 3.47
N LEU A 96 6.04 -0.96 2.31
CA LEU A 96 5.89 -1.98 1.26
C LEU A 96 7.24 -2.42 0.70
N ASP A 97 8.14 -1.49 0.41
CA ASP A 97 9.50 -1.79 -0.09
C ASP A 97 10.30 -2.58 0.94
N ALA A 98 10.22 -2.20 2.22
CA ALA A 98 10.85 -2.94 3.30
C ALA A 98 10.30 -4.38 3.37
N PHE A 99 8.98 -4.55 3.29
CA PHE A 99 8.35 -5.88 3.27
C PHE A 99 8.82 -6.71 2.07
N ILE A 100 8.81 -6.14 0.86
CA ILE A 100 9.24 -6.82 -0.37
C ILE A 100 10.70 -7.28 -0.28
N ALA A 101 11.58 -6.48 0.35
CA ALA A 101 12.99 -6.83 0.52
C ALA A 101 13.22 -8.09 1.39
N THR A 102 12.18 -8.57 2.09
CA THR A 102 12.24 -9.79 2.92
C THR A 102 11.68 -11.04 2.22
N LEU A 103 11.17 -10.92 0.99
CA LEU A 103 10.49 -11.98 0.22
C LEU A 103 11.39 -12.68 -0.81
#